data_AF-A0A9W3CDT7-F1
#
_entry.id   AF-A0A9W3CDT7-F1
#
_cell.length_a   1.000
_cell.length_b   1.000
_cell.length_c   1.000
_cell.angle_alpha   90.00
_cell.angle_beta   90.00
_cell.angle_gamma   90.00
#
_symmetry.space_group_name_H-M   'P 1'
#
loop_
_entity.id
_entity.type
_entity.pdbx_description
1 polymer ?
#
loop_
_entity_poly.entity_id
_entity_poly.type
_entity_poly.pdbx_seq_one_letter_code
_entity_poly.pdbx_strand_id
1 'polypeptide(L)'
;MSFNIQNASFQKNSSSSSSSDSFELDQWIIDENETIEREEQIAVNLFINNNRFIHQFNQENNHVSHRGSIIGRSVIFRDRENAHRNLYNDYFSDHPVYGEREFHRRFRMSRRLFLHLVDAVKQHDNYFNQRHDASGRLGLSTLQKVTAALRILAYGMPADATDEYIKIGESTAIECMKRFCRAIVFVFSEWYLRSPTPVDVSRLLNIGQQRGFPGMLGSLDCMHWKWKNCPTAWAGQFAGRSGSPTIILEAVADYDLWI
;
A
#
# COMPACT_ATOMS: atom_id res chain seq x y z
N MET A 1 -71.49 13.27 -3.21
CA MET A 1 -71.80 13.89 -1.90
C MET A 1 -70.61 14.74 -1.52
N SER A 2 -70.73 16.04 -1.71
CA SER A 2 -69.73 17.06 -1.36
C SER A 2 -70.05 17.55 0.05
N PHE A 3 -69.03 17.75 0.90
CA PHE A 3 -69.14 18.64 2.05
C PHE A 3 -67.88 19.46 2.25
N ASN A 4 -68.15 20.76 2.35
CA ASN A 4 -67.29 21.90 2.68
C ASN A 4 -66.87 21.86 4.15
N ILE A 5 -65.65 22.31 4.47
CA ILE A 5 -65.32 22.82 5.81
C ILE A 5 -64.54 24.12 5.64
N GLN A 6 -65.19 25.23 6.02
CA GLN A 6 -64.59 26.54 6.25
C GLN A 6 -64.09 26.67 7.70
N ASN A 7 -62.92 27.32 7.82
CA ASN A 7 -62.46 28.18 8.92
C ASN A 7 -62.76 27.79 10.37
N ALA A 8 -61.71 27.37 11.08
CA ALA A 8 -61.51 27.73 12.47
C ALA A 8 -60.20 28.53 12.59
N SER A 9 -60.35 29.81 12.90
CA SER A 9 -59.29 30.75 13.23
C SER A 9 -58.55 30.33 14.50
N PHE A 10 -57.25 30.05 14.41
CA PHE A 10 -56.36 30.05 15.57
C PHE A 10 -55.58 31.36 15.62
N GLN A 11 -55.76 32.05 16.74
CA GLN A 11 -55.26 33.39 17.02
C GLN A 11 -53.74 33.45 16.97
N LYS A 12 -53.23 34.49 16.31
CA LYS A 12 -51.86 34.99 16.51
C LYS A 12 -51.71 35.46 17.95
N ASN A 13 -51.10 34.64 18.80
CA ASN A 13 -50.39 35.14 19.97
C ASN A 13 -48.96 35.44 19.55
N SER A 14 -48.73 36.68 19.17
CA SER A 14 -47.39 37.27 19.12
C SER A 14 -46.90 37.52 20.54
N SER A 15 -46.17 36.55 21.10
CA SER A 15 -45.17 36.80 22.13
C SER A 15 -43.81 36.83 21.44
N SER A 16 -43.26 38.02 21.36
CA SER A 16 -41.98 38.38 20.79
C SER A 16 -40.80 37.79 21.58
N SER A 17 -40.03 36.91 20.95
CA SER A 17 -38.59 36.70 21.22
C SER A 17 -37.96 35.88 20.07
N SER A 18 -37.94 36.43 18.86
CA SER A 18 -37.23 35.83 17.71
C SER A 18 -36.01 36.67 17.37
N SER A 19 -34.85 36.30 17.88
CA SER A 19 -33.56 36.84 17.41
C SER A 19 -32.35 36.01 17.87
N SER A 20 -32.51 35.13 18.86
CA SER A 20 -31.38 34.42 19.49
C SER A 20 -31.06 33.07 18.83
N ASP A 21 -32.07 32.30 18.43
CA ASP A 21 -31.89 30.92 17.92
C ASP A 21 -31.24 30.84 16.53
N SER A 22 -31.45 31.84 15.66
CA SER A 22 -30.80 31.85 14.33
C SER A 22 -29.32 32.22 14.42
N PHE A 23 -28.95 33.07 15.38
CA PHE A 23 -27.57 33.48 15.61
C PHE A 23 -26.72 32.35 16.19
N GLU A 24 -27.27 31.52 17.08
CA GLU A 24 -26.56 30.35 17.62
C GLU A 24 -26.33 29.27 16.55
N LEU A 25 -27.30 29.05 15.65
CA LEU A 25 -27.14 28.08 14.57
C LEU A 25 -26.11 28.53 13.53
N ASP A 26 -26.11 29.81 13.16
CA ASP A 26 -25.11 30.38 12.25
C ASP A 26 -23.71 30.36 12.88
N GLN A 27 -23.60 30.66 14.18
CA GLN A 27 -22.34 30.59 14.91
C GLN A 27 -21.81 29.16 15.02
N TRP A 28 -22.69 28.19 15.25
CA TRP A 28 -22.34 26.76 15.29
C TRP A 28 -21.88 26.24 13.92
N ILE A 29 -22.52 26.66 12.83
CA ILE A 29 -22.09 26.32 11.46
C ILE A 29 -20.73 26.93 11.14
N ILE A 30 -20.46 28.17 11.58
CA ILE A 30 -19.16 28.83 11.40
C ILE A 30 -18.09 28.09 12.22
N ASP A 31 -18.36 27.78 13.48
CA ASP A 31 -17.43 27.07 14.35
C ASP A 31 -17.16 25.65 13.82
N GLU A 32 -18.17 24.94 13.32
CA GLU A 32 -18.03 23.61 12.73
C GLU A 32 -17.22 23.66 11.43
N ASN A 33 -17.48 24.62 10.55
CA ASN A 33 -16.69 24.83 9.32
C ASN A 33 -15.23 25.19 9.63
N GLU A 34 -14.96 26.07 10.60
CA GLU A 34 -13.58 26.37 11.01
C GLU A 34 -12.90 25.14 11.63
N THR A 35 -13.65 24.28 12.30
CA THR A 35 -13.11 23.05 12.90
C THR A 35 -12.77 22.04 11.81
N ILE A 36 -13.63 21.89 10.81
CA ILE A 36 -13.37 21.07 9.61
C ILE A 36 -12.14 21.59 8.86
N GLU A 37 -12.03 22.91 8.61
CA GLU A 37 -10.86 23.49 7.95
C GLU A 37 -9.56 23.26 8.73
N ARG A 38 -9.59 23.36 10.06
CA ARG A 38 -8.44 23.05 10.92
C ARG A 38 -8.06 21.56 10.85
N GLU A 39 -9.03 20.65 10.87
CA GLU A 39 -8.81 19.21 10.76
C GLU A 39 -8.26 18.82 9.38
N GLU A 40 -8.81 19.40 8.31
CA GLU A 40 -8.31 19.24 6.94
C GLU A 40 -6.86 19.75 6.83
N GLN A 41 -6.54 20.90 7.42
CA GLN A 41 -5.19 21.44 7.41
C GLN A 41 -4.20 20.55 8.18
N ILE A 42 -4.62 19.94 9.28
CA ILE A 42 -3.82 18.97 10.04
C ILE A 42 -3.59 17.70 9.21
N ALA A 43 -4.63 17.18 8.55
CA ALA A 43 -4.54 15.99 7.70
C ALA A 43 -3.62 16.23 6.50
N VAL A 44 -3.73 17.39 5.84
CA VAL A 44 -2.85 17.81 4.75
C VAL A 44 -1.39 17.92 5.24
N ASN A 45 -1.17 18.52 6.41
CA ASN A 45 0.18 18.62 6.97
C ASN A 45 0.77 17.25 7.35
N LEU A 46 -0.04 16.34 7.89
CA LEU A 46 0.34 14.94 8.15
C LEU A 46 0.69 14.22 6.85
N PHE A 47 -0.12 14.39 5.80
CA PHE A 47 0.12 13.82 4.48
C PHE A 47 1.42 14.35 3.85
N ILE A 48 1.64 15.66 3.89
CA ILE A 48 2.88 16.30 3.40
C ILE A 48 4.09 15.79 4.18
N ASN A 49 4.00 15.70 5.51
CA ASN A 49 5.09 15.23 6.36
C ASN A 49 5.39 13.74 6.13
N ASN A 50 4.37 12.89 5.98
CA ASN A 50 4.55 11.48 5.66
C ASN A 50 5.19 11.29 4.28
N ASN A 51 4.74 12.03 3.27
CA ASN A 51 5.35 12.00 1.95
C ASN A 51 6.80 12.51 1.96
N ARG A 52 7.08 13.56 2.74
CA ARG A 52 8.44 14.05 2.95
C ARG A 52 9.32 13.01 3.63
N PHE A 53 8.82 12.31 4.64
CA PHE A 53 9.52 11.20 5.30
C PHE A 53 9.80 10.04 4.34
N ILE A 54 8.81 9.65 3.51
CA ILE A 54 8.99 8.60 2.49
C ILE A 54 10.04 9.03 1.45
N HIS A 55 9.98 10.28 1.00
CA HIS A 55 11.00 10.84 0.08
C HIS A 55 12.40 10.87 0.71
N GLN A 56 12.51 11.27 1.97
CA GLN A 56 13.78 11.31 2.69
C GLN A 56 14.33 9.89 2.91
N PHE A 57 13.48 8.93 3.27
CA PHE A 57 13.85 7.52 3.36
C PHE A 57 14.31 6.96 1.99
N ASN A 58 13.68 7.40 0.91
CA ASN A 58 14.09 7.05 -0.45
C ASN A 58 15.44 7.68 -0.84
N GLN A 59 15.72 8.92 -0.41
CA GLN A 59 16.99 9.62 -0.65
C GLN A 59 18.14 9.04 0.18
N GLU A 60 17.93 8.70 1.45
CA GLU A 60 18.97 8.15 2.34
C GLU A 60 19.48 6.78 1.86
N ASN A 61 18.64 5.97 1.22
CA ASN A 61 19.06 4.69 0.62
C ASN A 61 19.90 4.84 -0.66
N ASN A 62 20.01 6.04 -1.26
CA ASN A 62 20.85 6.26 -2.45
C ASN A 62 22.34 6.46 -2.11
N HIS A 63 22.68 6.67 -0.83
CA HIS A 63 24.08 6.73 -0.37
C HIS A 63 24.60 5.32 -0.02
N VAL A 64 24.71 4.45 -1.03
CA VAL A 64 25.39 3.16 -0.86
C VAL A 64 26.89 3.41 -0.82
N SER A 65 27.47 3.53 0.37
CA SER A 65 28.92 3.40 0.54
C SER A 65 29.30 1.98 0.18
N HIS A 66 29.78 1.77 -1.05
CA HIS A 66 30.42 0.53 -1.45
C HIS A 66 31.74 0.40 -0.68
N ARG A 67 31.68 -0.17 0.53
CA ARG A 67 32.89 -0.63 1.20
C ARG A 67 33.47 -1.77 0.35
N GLY A 68 34.75 -1.64 -0.01
CA GLY A 68 35.49 -2.69 -0.69
C GLY A 68 35.57 -3.98 0.13
N SER A 69 36.31 -4.96 -0.36
CA SER A 69 36.57 -6.19 0.40
C SER A 69 37.10 -5.84 1.80
N ILE A 70 36.32 -6.20 2.82
CA ILE A 70 36.73 -6.07 4.22
C ILE A 70 37.64 -7.25 4.52
N ILE A 71 38.86 -6.99 4.99
CA ILE A 71 39.81 -8.02 5.40
C ILE A 71 39.13 -8.95 6.42
N GLY A 72 39.18 -10.26 6.16
CA GLY A 72 38.52 -11.28 7.00
C GLY A 72 37.09 -11.67 6.58
N ARG A 73 36.48 -11.00 5.60
CA ARG A 73 35.16 -11.40 5.08
C ARG A 73 35.27 -12.62 4.18
N SER A 74 34.74 -13.75 4.62
CA SER A 74 34.62 -14.96 3.80
C SER A 74 33.52 -14.80 2.73
N VAL A 75 33.84 -15.13 1.48
CA VAL A 75 32.88 -15.15 0.39
C VAL A 75 32.27 -16.54 0.28
N ILE A 76 30.96 -16.64 0.50
CA ILE A 76 30.23 -17.91 0.31
C ILE A 76 29.88 -18.06 -1.17
N PHE A 77 30.34 -19.15 -1.79
CA PHE A 77 30.02 -19.51 -3.16
C PHE A 77 28.64 -20.19 -3.22
N ARG A 78 27.60 -19.43 -3.58
CA ARG A 78 26.20 -19.86 -3.49
C ARG A 78 25.64 -20.64 -4.69
N ASP A 79 26.46 -21.06 -5.66
CA ASP A 79 25.96 -21.73 -6.89
C ASP A 79 24.69 -21.09 -7.52
N ARG A 80 24.73 -19.75 -7.64
CA ARG A 80 23.58 -18.92 -8.02
C ARG A 80 22.99 -19.25 -9.39
N GLU A 81 23.79 -19.80 -10.29
CA GLU A 81 23.37 -20.20 -11.64
C GLU A 81 22.53 -21.48 -11.61
N ASN A 82 22.92 -22.45 -10.78
CA ASN A 82 22.11 -23.65 -10.60
C ASN A 82 20.79 -23.34 -9.90
N ALA A 83 20.81 -22.42 -8.92
CA ALA A 83 19.58 -21.95 -8.29
C ALA A 83 18.62 -21.29 -9.28
N HIS A 84 19.14 -20.53 -10.26
CA HIS A 84 18.31 -20.00 -11.34
C HIS A 84 17.66 -21.13 -12.16
N ARG A 85 18.44 -22.13 -12.59
CA ARG A 85 17.91 -23.27 -13.35
C ARG A 85 16.84 -24.02 -12.58
N ASN A 86 17.06 -24.29 -11.29
CA ASN A 86 16.09 -24.95 -10.43
C ASN A 86 14.82 -24.12 -10.30
N LEU A 87 14.93 -22.82 -10.00
CA LEU A 87 13.78 -21.91 -9.93
C LEU A 87 12.98 -21.89 -11.24
N TYR A 88 13.68 -21.84 -12.38
CA TYR A 88 13.05 -21.85 -13.70
C TYR A 88 12.32 -23.18 -13.96
N ASN A 89 12.98 -24.31 -13.74
CA ASN A 89 12.40 -25.63 -13.96
C ASN A 89 11.23 -25.92 -13.00
N ASP A 90 11.28 -25.40 -11.79
CA ASP A 90 10.24 -25.60 -10.79
C ASP A 90 8.93 -24.88 -11.14
N TYR A 91 9.02 -23.72 -11.81
CA TYR A 91 7.86 -22.82 -11.93
C TYR A 91 7.60 -22.18 -13.29
N PHE A 92 8.61 -22.07 -14.17
CA PHE A 92 8.55 -21.22 -15.36
C PHE A 92 8.87 -21.94 -16.67
N SER A 93 9.37 -23.17 -16.61
CA SER A 93 9.56 -24.02 -17.77
C SER A 93 8.22 -24.42 -18.41
N ASP A 94 8.28 -24.96 -19.63
CA ASP A 94 7.09 -25.46 -20.34
C ASP A 94 6.39 -26.58 -19.58
N HIS A 95 7.15 -27.40 -18.85
CA HIS A 95 6.66 -28.51 -18.04
C HIS A 95 7.20 -28.38 -16.61
N PRO A 96 6.64 -27.44 -15.81
CA PRO A 96 7.18 -27.12 -14.50
C PRO A 96 6.87 -28.22 -13.49
N VAL A 97 7.76 -28.38 -12.49
CA VAL A 97 7.52 -29.29 -11.37
C VAL A 97 6.25 -28.89 -10.60
N TYR A 98 6.02 -27.59 -10.44
CA TYR A 98 4.86 -27.03 -9.78
C TYR A 98 3.94 -26.37 -10.80
N GLY A 99 2.72 -26.91 -10.93
CA GLY A 99 1.69 -26.37 -11.82
C GLY A 99 1.12 -25.04 -11.33
N GLU A 100 0.13 -24.52 -12.06
CA GLU A 100 -0.51 -23.22 -11.77
C GLU A 100 -1.09 -23.14 -10.35
N ARG A 101 -1.66 -24.23 -9.84
CA ARG A 101 -2.26 -24.24 -8.49
C ARG A 101 -1.20 -24.04 -7.42
N GLU A 102 -0.10 -24.78 -7.49
CA GLU A 102 1.01 -24.67 -6.55
C GLU A 102 1.73 -23.33 -6.71
N PHE A 103 1.88 -22.83 -7.94
CA PHE A 103 2.40 -21.49 -8.20
C PHE A 103 1.54 -20.43 -7.51
N HIS A 104 0.23 -20.44 -7.73
CA HIS A 104 -0.71 -19.50 -7.15
C HIS A 104 -0.68 -19.57 -5.61
N ARG A 105 -0.61 -20.76 -5.03
CA ARG A 105 -0.48 -20.91 -3.56
C ARG A 105 0.80 -20.30 -3.01
N ARG A 106 1.92 -20.39 -3.75
CA ARG A 106 3.27 -19.97 -3.30
C ARG A 106 3.61 -18.52 -3.62
N PHE A 107 2.97 -17.93 -4.63
CA PHE A 107 3.21 -16.54 -5.04
C PHE A 107 1.99 -15.64 -4.81
N ARG A 108 0.83 -16.23 -4.45
CA ARG A 108 -0.46 -15.54 -4.28
C ARG A 108 -0.92 -14.74 -5.50
N MET A 109 -0.48 -15.19 -6.68
CA MET A 109 -0.82 -14.59 -7.97
C MET A 109 -0.64 -15.61 -9.09
N SER A 110 -1.19 -15.31 -10.27
CA SER A 110 -0.94 -16.11 -11.47
C SER A 110 0.51 -15.95 -11.96
N ARG A 111 1.03 -16.96 -12.67
CA ARG A 111 2.35 -16.89 -13.31
C ARG A 111 2.45 -15.73 -14.29
N ARG A 112 1.37 -15.47 -15.04
CA ARG A 112 1.28 -14.35 -15.97
C ARG A 112 1.48 -13.00 -15.27
N LEU A 113 0.81 -12.78 -14.13
CA LEU A 113 0.99 -11.55 -13.36
C LEU A 113 2.42 -11.44 -12.82
N PHE A 114 2.97 -12.54 -12.29
CA PHE A 114 4.36 -12.56 -11.83
C PHE A 114 5.35 -12.15 -12.93
N LEU A 115 5.21 -12.72 -14.13
CA LEU A 115 6.08 -12.39 -15.27
C LEU A 115 5.89 -10.94 -15.73
N HIS A 116 4.66 -10.42 -15.70
CA HIS A 116 4.42 -8.99 -15.96
C HIS A 116 5.16 -8.08 -14.98
N LEU A 117 5.15 -8.42 -13.68
CA LEU A 117 5.92 -7.69 -12.66
C LEU A 117 7.43 -7.77 -12.92
N VAL A 118 7.93 -8.96 -13.29
CA VAL A 118 9.33 -9.18 -13.67
C VAL A 118 9.75 -8.29 -14.82
N ASP A 119 8.95 -8.21 -15.88
CA ASP A 119 9.26 -7.38 -17.04
C ASP A 119 9.19 -5.89 -16.70
N ALA A 120 8.16 -5.47 -15.96
CA ALA A 120 8.01 -4.09 -15.50
C ALA A 120 9.20 -3.60 -14.66
N VAL A 121 9.61 -4.36 -13.64
CA VAL A 121 10.74 -3.95 -12.79
C VAL A 121 12.08 -4.03 -13.50
N LYS A 122 12.24 -4.95 -14.47
CA LYS A 122 13.44 -5.05 -15.29
C LYS A 122 13.60 -3.88 -16.25
N GLN A 123 12.49 -3.37 -16.80
CA GLN A 123 12.47 -2.19 -17.65
C GLN A 123 12.72 -0.90 -16.85
N HIS A 124 12.19 -0.83 -15.63
CA HIS A 124 12.31 0.37 -14.78
C HIS A 124 13.67 0.50 -14.08
N ASP A 125 14.17 -0.56 -13.43
CA ASP A 125 15.42 -0.51 -12.67
C ASP A 125 16.45 -1.50 -13.23
N ASN A 126 17.51 -0.90 -13.78
CA ASN A 126 18.69 -1.55 -14.31
C ASN A 126 19.39 -2.53 -13.36
N TYR A 127 19.18 -2.38 -12.05
CA TYR A 127 19.63 -3.33 -11.03
C TYR A 127 19.05 -4.72 -11.24
N PHE A 128 17.82 -4.85 -11.75
CA PHE A 128 17.16 -6.13 -11.98
C PHE A 128 17.67 -6.87 -13.21
N ASN A 129 18.33 -6.17 -14.14
CA ASN A 129 19.01 -6.81 -15.26
C ASN A 129 20.12 -7.76 -14.76
N GLN A 130 20.16 -8.96 -15.33
CA GLN A 130 21.26 -9.89 -15.06
C GLN A 130 22.51 -9.39 -15.77
N ARG A 131 23.62 -9.28 -15.04
CA ARG A 131 24.89 -8.77 -15.53
C ARG A 131 26.01 -9.71 -15.14
N HIS A 132 27.11 -9.68 -15.89
CA HIS A 132 28.33 -10.35 -15.47
C HIS A 132 29.02 -9.52 -14.37
N ASP A 133 29.60 -10.22 -13.39
CA ASP A 133 30.50 -9.58 -12.43
C ASP A 133 31.88 -9.30 -13.06
N ALA A 134 32.77 -8.64 -12.31
CA ALA A 134 34.10 -8.26 -12.78
C ALA A 134 34.97 -9.47 -13.18
N SER A 135 34.61 -10.68 -12.71
CA SER A 135 35.26 -11.94 -13.10
C SER A 135 34.60 -12.63 -14.29
N GLY A 136 33.61 -12.00 -14.93
CA GLY A 136 32.88 -12.55 -16.06
C GLY A 136 31.83 -13.58 -15.69
N ARG A 137 31.51 -13.78 -14.40
CA ARG A 137 30.48 -14.74 -13.98
C ARG A 137 29.10 -14.10 -13.99
N LEU A 138 28.08 -14.84 -14.41
CA LEU A 138 26.70 -14.38 -14.37
C LEU A 138 26.27 -14.05 -12.94
N GLY A 139 25.70 -12.85 -12.76
CA GLY A 139 25.05 -12.43 -11.54
C GLY A 139 23.68 -13.09 -11.35
N LEU A 140 22.98 -12.70 -10.29
CA LEU A 140 21.61 -13.16 -10.03
C LEU A 140 20.66 -12.71 -11.15
N SER A 141 19.82 -13.64 -11.60
CA SER A 141 18.77 -13.38 -12.60
C SER A 141 17.67 -12.47 -12.05
N THR A 142 16.90 -11.85 -12.95
CA THR A 142 15.72 -11.07 -12.57
C THR A 142 14.71 -11.90 -11.79
N LEU A 143 14.45 -13.14 -12.25
CA LEU A 143 13.55 -14.08 -11.57
C LEU A 143 13.97 -14.30 -10.11
N GLN A 144 15.24 -14.56 -9.85
CA GLN A 144 15.73 -14.75 -8.47
C GLN A 144 15.53 -13.51 -7.60
N LYS A 145 15.86 -12.32 -8.13
CA LYS A 145 15.72 -11.05 -7.39
C LYS A 145 14.25 -10.77 -7.04
N VAL A 146 13.36 -10.91 -8.01
CA VAL A 146 11.91 -10.67 -7.83
C VAL A 146 11.28 -11.74 -6.93
N THR A 147 11.64 -13.02 -7.10
CA THR A 147 11.18 -14.09 -6.22
C THR A 147 11.61 -13.86 -4.77
N ALA A 148 12.84 -13.43 -4.52
CA ALA A 148 13.31 -13.10 -3.16
C ALA A 148 12.48 -11.96 -2.55
N ALA A 149 12.30 -10.86 -3.30
CA ALA A 149 11.49 -9.72 -2.85
C ALA A 149 10.05 -10.13 -2.50
N LEU A 150 9.37 -10.84 -3.40
CA LEU A 150 7.99 -11.27 -3.20
C LEU A 150 7.85 -12.28 -2.06
N ARG A 151 8.83 -13.16 -1.85
CA ARG A 151 8.81 -14.10 -0.73
C ARG A 151 8.92 -13.39 0.62
N ILE A 152 9.77 -12.36 0.71
CA ILE A 152 9.86 -11.53 1.91
C ILE A 152 8.53 -10.79 2.14
N LEU A 153 7.97 -10.16 1.10
CA LEU A 153 6.73 -9.37 1.21
C LEU A 153 5.49 -10.23 1.50
N ALA A 154 5.33 -11.37 0.83
CA ALA A 154 4.13 -12.18 0.95
C ALA A 154 4.07 -12.97 2.26
N TYR A 155 5.21 -13.48 2.74
CA TYR A 155 5.24 -14.37 3.91
C TYR A 155 5.94 -13.77 5.13
N GLY A 156 6.49 -12.57 5.03
CA GLY A 156 7.35 -12.03 6.09
C GLY A 156 8.60 -12.88 6.32
N MET A 157 9.10 -13.56 5.27
CA MET A 157 10.27 -14.42 5.41
C MET A 157 11.50 -13.60 5.82
N PRO A 158 12.29 -14.08 6.80
CA PRO A 158 13.60 -13.50 7.09
C PRO A 158 14.46 -13.43 5.81
N ALA A 159 15.16 -12.32 5.62
CA ALA A 159 15.92 -12.10 4.39
C ALA A 159 17.08 -13.09 4.22
N ASP A 160 17.68 -13.56 5.31
CA ASP A 160 18.74 -14.57 5.31
C ASP A 160 18.21 -15.95 4.86
N ALA A 161 16.98 -16.31 5.21
CA ALA A 161 16.34 -17.57 4.80
C ALA A 161 16.16 -17.69 3.28
N THR A 162 16.17 -16.56 2.54
CA THR A 162 16.11 -16.59 1.07
C THR A 162 17.35 -17.23 0.44
N ASP A 163 18.46 -17.32 1.17
CA ASP A 163 19.70 -17.94 0.71
C ASP A 163 19.52 -19.44 0.43
N GLU A 164 18.69 -20.16 1.21
CA GLU A 164 18.59 -21.62 1.10
C GLU A 164 18.15 -22.10 -0.29
N TYR A 165 17.10 -21.49 -0.84
CA TYR A 165 16.51 -21.88 -2.12
C TYR A 165 16.94 -20.97 -3.28
N ILE A 166 16.92 -19.64 -3.08
CA ILE A 166 17.20 -18.67 -4.16
C ILE A 166 18.70 -18.43 -4.33
N LYS A 167 19.51 -18.79 -3.32
CA LYS A 167 20.97 -18.60 -3.30
C LYS A 167 21.39 -17.13 -3.42
N ILE A 168 20.65 -16.27 -2.73
CA ILE A 168 20.86 -14.83 -2.63
C ILE A 168 21.29 -14.46 -1.21
N GLY A 169 22.29 -13.58 -1.07
CA GLY A 169 22.72 -13.12 0.24
C GLY A 169 21.72 -12.13 0.86
N GLU A 170 21.58 -12.17 2.18
CA GLU A 170 20.61 -11.37 2.96
C GLU A 170 20.56 -9.89 2.53
N SER A 171 21.71 -9.20 2.52
CA SER A 171 21.77 -7.78 2.15
C SER A 171 21.32 -7.52 0.70
N THR A 172 21.56 -8.46 -0.19
CA THR A 172 21.11 -8.37 -1.59
C THR A 172 19.62 -8.63 -1.69
N ALA A 173 19.07 -9.55 -0.90
CA ALA A 173 17.63 -9.81 -0.84
C ALA A 173 16.85 -8.59 -0.29
N ILE A 174 17.36 -7.95 0.77
CA ILE A 174 16.79 -6.70 1.31
C ILE A 174 16.83 -5.58 0.26
N GLU A 175 17.95 -5.42 -0.44
CA GLU A 175 18.07 -4.42 -1.50
C GLU A 175 17.12 -4.70 -2.68
N CYS A 176 16.99 -5.96 -3.09
CA CYS A 176 16.00 -6.39 -4.10
C CYS A 176 14.59 -6.03 -3.67
N MET A 177 14.22 -6.30 -2.41
CA MET A 177 12.90 -5.97 -1.88
C MET A 177 12.64 -4.46 -1.91
N LYS A 178 13.57 -3.63 -1.41
CA LYS A 178 13.42 -2.17 -1.41
C LYS A 178 13.26 -1.61 -2.82
N ARG A 179 14.13 -2.01 -3.75
CA ARG A 179 14.07 -1.58 -5.15
C ARG A 179 12.82 -2.08 -5.85
N PHE A 180 12.40 -3.31 -5.58
CA PHE A 180 11.16 -3.87 -6.09
C PHE A 180 9.97 -3.01 -5.66
N CYS A 181 9.82 -2.71 -4.37
CA CYS A 181 8.72 -1.86 -3.89
C CYS A 181 8.71 -0.48 -4.57
N ARG A 182 9.89 0.17 -4.70
CA ARG A 182 9.99 1.46 -5.42
C ARG A 182 9.56 1.36 -6.87
N ALA A 183 10.03 0.33 -7.57
CA ALA A 183 9.70 0.11 -8.96
C ALA A 183 8.20 -0.18 -9.14
N ILE A 184 7.59 -0.99 -8.27
CA ILE A 184 6.14 -1.26 -8.30
C ILE A 184 5.34 0.01 -8.07
N VAL A 185 5.69 0.80 -7.04
CA VAL A 185 5.02 2.08 -6.79
C VAL A 185 5.18 3.00 -7.98
N PHE A 186 6.39 3.15 -8.53
CA PHE A 186 6.60 4.03 -9.67
C PHE A 186 5.82 3.60 -10.91
N VAL A 187 5.86 2.31 -11.27
CA VAL A 187 5.26 1.82 -12.52
C VAL A 187 3.74 1.76 -12.43
N PHE A 188 3.19 1.48 -11.25
CA PHE A 188 1.78 1.15 -11.13
C PHE A 188 0.98 2.08 -10.20
N SER A 189 1.57 3.08 -9.55
CA SER A 189 0.83 3.98 -8.64
C SER A 189 -0.29 4.75 -9.34
N GLU A 190 -0.06 5.20 -10.57
CA GLU A 190 -1.05 5.92 -11.35
C GLU A 190 -2.29 5.08 -11.66
N TRP A 191 -2.17 3.75 -11.54
CA TRP A 191 -3.26 2.83 -11.75
C TRP A 191 -3.83 2.47 -10.38
N TYR A 192 -3.05 1.78 -9.53
CA TYR A 192 -3.56 1.15 -8.30
C TYR A 192 -3.46 1.96 -7.00
N LEU A 193 -2.77 3.10 -6.99
CA LEU A 193 -2.58 3.93 -5.79
C LEU A 193 -3.09 5.37 -5.97
N ARG A 194 -3.94 5.60 -6.98
CA ARG A 194 -4.58 6.90 -7.22
C ARG A 194 -5.86 7.03 -6.40
N SER A 195 -6.28 8.27 -6.15
CA SER A 195 -7.63 8.53 -5.66
C SER A 195 -8.68 8.15 -6.72
N PRO A 196 -9.82 7.58 -6.31
CA PRO A 196 -10.91 7.28 -7.25
C PRO A 196 -11.42 8.58 -7.90
N THR A 197 -11.64 8.54 -9.21
CA THR A 197 -12.26 9.64 -9.94
C THR A 197 -13.77 9.66 -9.70
N PRO A 198 -14.48 10.77 -10.00
CA PRO A 198 -15.94 10.80 -9.93
C PRO A 198 -16.61 9.69 -10.77
N VAL A 199 -15.97 9.26 -11.85
CA VAL A 199 -16.43 8.14 -12.70
C VAL A 199 -16.32 6.82 -11.95
N ASP A 200 -15.19 6.56 -11.28
CA ASP A 200 -15.01 5.37 -10.44
C ASP A 200 -16.02 5.32 -9.31
N VAL A 201 -16.19 6.44 -8.59
CA VAL A 201 -17.16 6.57 -7.50
C VAL A 201 -18.58 6.25 -7.99
N SER A 202 -19.01 6.87 -9.08
CA SER A 202 -20.34 6.64 -9.66
C SER A 202 -20.55 5.18 -10.08
N ARG A 203 -19.53 4.58 -10.69
CA ARG A 203 -19.53 3.17 -11.10
C ARG A 203 -19.64 2.24 -9.89
N LEU A 204 -18.84 2.47 -8.85
CA LEU A 204 -18.81 1.66 -7.63
C LEU A 204 -20.13 1.75 -6.86
N LEU A 205 -20.71 2.95 -6.74
CA LEU A 205 -22.02 3.14 -6.11
C LEU A 205 -23.13 2.39 -6.87
N ASN A 206 -23.11 2.40 -8.21
CA ASN A 206 -24.06 1.65 -9.02
C ASN A 206 -23.92 0.14 -8.80
N ILE A 207 -22.68 -0.39 -8.77
CA ILE A 207 -22.42 -1.81 -8.47
C ILE A 207 -22.91 -2.17 -7.06
N GLY A 208 -22.60 -1.33 -6.07
CA GLY A 208 -23.05 -1.51 -4.69
C GLY A 208 -24.57 -1.55 -4.60
N GLN A 209 -25.27 -0.61 -5.24
CA GLN A 209 -26.72 -0.56 -5.28
C GLN A 209 -27.33 -1.80 -5.93
N GLN A 210 -26.82 -2.25 -7.08
CA GLN A 210 -27.29 -3.46 -7.76
C GLN A 210 -27.14 -4.73 -6.91
N ARG A 211 -26.18 -4.73 -5.99
CA ARG A 211 -25.91 -5.84 -5.06
C ARG A 211 -26.62 -5.71 -3.72
N GLY A 212 -27.41 -4.65 -3.52
CA GLY A 212 -28.16 -4.42 -2.27
C GLY A 212 -27.38 -3.66 -1.19
N PHE A 213 -26.24 -3.05 -1.54
CA PHE A 213 -25.42 -2.22 -0.65
C PHE A 213 -25.38 -0.75 -1.14
N PRO A 214 -26.50 0.00 -1.03
CA PRO A 214 -26.52 1.39 -1.46
C PRO A 214 -25.51 2.23 -0.65
N GLY A 215 -24.72 3.04 -1.35
CA GLY A 215 -23.67 3.87 -0.72
C GLY A 215 -22.31 3.18 -0.55
N MET A 216 -22.17 1.89 -0.88
CA MET A 216 -20.92 1.17 -0.73
C MET A 216 -19.92 1.50 -1.86
N LEU A 217 -18.75 2.00 -1.51
CA LEU A 217 -17.63 2.22 -2.45
C LEU A 217 -16.66 1.04 -2.51
N GLY A 218 -16.51 0.28 -1.42
CA GLY A 218 -15.60 -0.85 -1.35
C GLY A 218 -15.54 -1.41 0.06
N SER A 219 -14.68 -2.41 0.25
CA SER A 219 -14.34 -2.96 1.55
C SER A 219 -13.08 -2.30 2.07
N LEU A 220 -13.14 -1.74 3.28
CA LEU A 220 -12.00 -1.21 3.99
C LEU A 220 -11.32 -2.32 4.81
N ASP A 221 -10.00 -2.47 4.67
CA ASP A 221 -9.16 -3.27 5.57
C ASP A 221 -8.12 -2.37 6.23
N CYS A 222 -7.83 -2.65 7.50
CA CYS A 222 -6.97 -1.83 8.35
C CYS A 222 -5.91 -2.71 9.02
N MET A 223 -4.63 -2.40 8.80
CA MET A 223 -3.53 -3.05 9.51
C MET A 223 -2.95 -2.10 10.56
N HIS A 224 -2.99 -2.50 11.83
CA HIS A 224 -2.44 -1.72 12.94
C HIS A 224 -0.97 -2.10 13.19
N TRP A 225 -0.08 -1.12 13.13
CA TRP A 225 1.35 -1.27 13.37
C TRP A 225 1.74 -0.50 14.62
N LYS A 226 2.31 -1.19 15.60
CA LYS A 226 2.80 -0.53 16.82
C LYS A 226 3.86 0.51 16.46
N TRP A 227 3.62 1.76 16.82
CA TRP A 227 4.54 2.85 16.61
C TRP A 227 5.56 2.88 17.74
N LYS A 228 6.60 2.02 17.62
CA LYS A 228 7.63 1.84 18.66
C LYS A 228 8.31 3.15 19.08
N ASN A 229 8.51 4.06 18.13
CA ASN A 229 9.16 5.35 18.34
C ASN A 229 8.16 6.53 18.30
N CYS A 230 6.91 6.31 18.73
CA CYS A 230 5.92 7.38 18.82
C CYS A 230 6.40 8.46 19.80
N PRO A 231 6.41 9.75 19.42
CA PRO A 231 6.66 10.83 20.37
C PRO A 231 5.70 10.76 21.55
N THR A 232 6.20 10.96 22.77
CA THR A 232 5.38 10.89 24.01
C THR A 232 4.19 11.83 23.96
N ALA A 233 4.38 13.03 23.40
CA ALA A 233 3.31 14.03 23.24
C ALA A 233 2.12 13.54 22.40
N TRP A 234 2.34 12.56 21.51
CA TRP A 234 1.32 12.01 20.61
C TRP A 234 0.81 10.64 21.07
N ALA A 235 1.51 9.97 22.00
CA ALA A 235 1.20 8.61 22.41
C ALA A 235 -0.26 8.42 22.87
N GLY A 236 -0.84 9.42 23.55
CA GLY A 236 -2.24 9.37 23.98
C GLY A 236 -3.24 9.43 22.83
N GLN A 237 -2.99 10.28 21.82
CA GLN A 237 -3.89 10.43 20.66
C GLN A 237 -3.88 9.21 19.74
N PHE A 238 -2.74 8.53 19.64
CA PHE A 238 -2.56 7.37 18.75
C PHE A 238 -2.70 6.02 19.48
N ALA A 239 -2.95 6.01 20.79
CA ALA A 239 -3.21 4.80 21.56
C ALA A 239 -4.71 4.48 21.55
N GLY A 240 -5.08 3.44 20.79
CA GLY A 240 -6.43 2.89 20.83
C GLY A 240 -6.61 1.87 21.96
N ARG A 241 -7.52 0.91 21.76
CA ARG A 241 -7.84 -0.17 22.71
C ARG A 241 -6.62 -0.96 23.22
N SER A 242 -5.57 -1.07 22.41
CA SER A 242 -4.35 -1.81 22.76
C SER A 242 -3.48 -1.09 23.80
N GLY A 243 -3.79 0.17 24.14
CA GLY A 243 -3.02 0.98 25.09
C GLY A 243 -1.62 1.36 24.59
N SER A 244 -1.29 1.05 23.34
CA SER A 244 -0.03 1.43 22.72
C SER A 244 -0.28 2.20 21.43
N PRO A 245 0.57 3.21 21.13
CA PRO A 245 0.40 4.00 19.92
C PRO A 245 0.55 3.12 18.68
N THR A 246 -0.40 3.22 17.75
CA THR A 246 -0.38 2.49 16.48
C THR A 246 -0.55 3.42 15.29
N ILE A 247 0.14 3.13 14.20
CA ILE A 247 -0.15 3.67 12.87
C ILE A 247 -1.07 2.65 12.18
N ILE A 248 -2.13 3.15 11.54
CA ILE A 248 -3.07 2.32 10.79
C ILE A 248 -2.75 2.49 9.32
N LEU A 249 -2.48 1.38 8.64
CA LEU A 249 -2.45 1.33 7.19
C LEU A 249 -3.84 0.91 6.72
N GLU A 250 -4.50 1.79 5.99
CA GLU A 250 -5.83 1.55 5.44
C GLU A 250 -5.72 1.22 3.95
N ALA A 251 -6.46 0.20 3.53
CA ALA A 251 -6.61 -0.14 2.12
C ALA A 251 -8.09 -0.34 1.83
N VAL A 252 -8.58 0.33 0.79
CA VAL A 252 -9.92 0.09 0.25
C VAL A 252 -9.78 -0.79 -0.97
N ALA A 253 -10.43 -1.95 -0.94
CA ALA A 253 -10.54 -2.84 -2.08
C ALA A 253 -11.96 -2.74 -2.64
N ASP A 254 -12.08 -2.51 -3.94
CA ASP A 254 -13.35 -2.63 -4.62
C ASP A 254 -13.57 -4.05 -5.17
N TYR A 255 -14.65 -4.27 -5.90
CA TYR A 255 -14.97 -5.60 -6.45
C TYR A 255 -14.02 -6.01 -7.58
N ASP A 256 -13.64 -5.04 -8.41
CA ASP A 256 -12.70 -5.28 -9.47
C ASP A 256 -11.30 -5.26 -8.86
N LEU A 257 -10.40 -6.10 -9.39
CA LEU A 257 -8.97 -6.01 -9.03
C LEU A 257 -8.32 -4.76 -9.65
N TRP A 258 -9.10 -3.70 -9.85
CA TRP A 258 -8.83 -2.50 -10.62
C TRP A 258 -9.40 -1.29 -9.88
N ILE A 259 -8.56 -0.69 -9.06
CA ILE A 259 -8.60 0.74 -8.77
C ILE A 259 -7.55 1.38 -9.68
#